data_AF-A0A523BAM2-F1
#
_entry.id   AF-A0A523BAM2-F1
#
_cell.length_a   1.000
_cell.length_b   1.000
_cell.length_c   1.000
_cell.angle_alpha   90.00
_cell.angle_beta   90.00
_cell.angle_gamma   90.00
#
_symmetry.space_group_name_H-M   'P 1'
#
loop_
_entity.id
_entity.type
_entity.pdbx_description
1 polymer ?
#
loop_
_entity_poly.entity_id
_entity_poly.type
_entity_poly.pdbx_seq_one_letter_code
_entity_poly.pdbx_strand_id
1 'polypeptide(L)'
;MEKQERRPSLLRYLLNFDVGAIREGKLRNVVDISVNKKETGSLIDIIRKMGRKGGLIFLRRMEEAERVAELLENEGISAEIARGSDPDMLERFRKGETDVLIGAAKPYGVLVRGIDIPEVRYTVFYGAPMYEISISNLEEISPGVLSIALASLSGILGREALVLSRQLKLNPDEEKIRRAKEILSDFLSSSPKIENVLFRDGEAFLCIPDMLTYIQGSGRSSRLRPGGLTKGASFLMEDELLDFFVRRASAYDIDFVDIGSVDLSSLRKEIDEDRARKKEEKKEILKHILFIVESPNKARTISKFFGKPSRRYYDGAVVYETSTGTEVLTIVATLGHLVDLTTKEGFHGVLCEGDEFIPVYTTIKRCRKCGHQFTDLQACPLCGSSDIADSRSTINLILRLAAESERVLIGTDPDTEGEKIAWDLYQMISRIKGNVKRAEFHEVTKKAIMKAIAESKDIDENRVKAQVIRRIEDRWIGFELSQEVQEKFRRKNLSAGRAQTPVLGWIIDRTE
;
A
#
# COMPACT_ATOMS: atom_id res chain seq x y z
N MET A 1 -6.89 0.28 -30.22
CA MET A 1 -6.72 -0.02 -28.77
C MET A 1 -7.87 -0.80 -28.13
N GLU A 2 -9.02 -1.04 -28.79
CA GLU A 2 -10.19 -1.68 -28.13
C GLU A 2 -10.18 -3.22 -28.00
N LYS A 3 -9.35 -3.97 -28.73
CA LYS A 3 -9.40 -5.45 -28.69
C LYS A 3 -8.61 -6.07 -27.52
N GLN A 4 -7.62 -5.36 -26.96
CA GLN A 4 -6.71 -5.91 -25.95
C GLN A 4 -7.29 -5.83 -24.52
N GLU A 5 -8.14 -4.84 -24.22
CA GLU A 5 -8.82 -4.70 -22.92
C GLU A 5 -10.08 -5.58 -22.77
N ARG A 6 -10.67 -6.05 -23.89
CA ARG A 6 -11.89 -6.88 -23.85
C ARG A 6 -11.62 -8.30 -23.33
N ARG A 7 -10.44 -8.88 -23.59
CA ARG A 7 -10.13 -10.28 -23.20
C ARG A 7 -10.05 -10.50 -21.68
N PRO A 8 -9.32 -9.67 -20.89
CA PRO A 8 -9.32 -9.80 -19.42
C PRO A 8 -10.71 -9.55 -18.81
N SER A 9 -11.46 -8.61 -19.38
CA SER A 9 -12.82 -8.28 -18.93
C SER A 9 -13.81 -9.41 -19.19
N LEU A 10 -13.68 -10.12 -20.31
CA LEU A 10 -14.46 -11.33 -20.64
C LEU A 10 -14.17 -12.47 -19.67
N LEU A 11 -12.90 -12.71 -19.33
CA LEU A 11 -12.54 -13.75 -18.36
C LEU A 11 -13.00 -13.40 -16.95
N ARG A 12 -12.94 -12.12 -16.55
CA ARG A 12 -13.53 -11.66 -15.29
C ARG A 12 -15.05 -11.89 -15.27
N TYR A 13 -15.75 -11.62 -16.37
CA TYR A 13 -17.20 -11.80 -16.46
C TYR A 13 -17.61 -13.28 -16.48
N LEU A 14 -16.89 -14.13 -17.20
CA LEU A 14 -17.25 -15.53 -17.38
C LEU A 14 -16.75 -16.44 -16.25
N LEU A 15 -15.60 -16.12 -15.64
CA LEU A 15 -14.89 -17.01 -14.71
C LEU A 15 -14.64 -16.38 -13.32
N ASN A 16 -15.08 -15.14 -13.08
CA ASN A 16 -15.01 -14.46 -11.78
C ASN A 16 -13.60 -14.26 -11.18
N PHE A 17 -12.54 -14.20 -12.01
CA PHE A 17 -11.18 -13.87 -11.57
C PHE A 17 -10.47 -12.87 -12.49
N ASP A 18 -9.47 -12.16 -11.95
CA ASP A 18 -8.63 -11.25 -12.72
C ASP A 18 -7.48 -11.96 -13.45
N VAL A 19 -7.29 -11.59 -14.73
CA VAL A 19 -6.18 -12.10 -15.55
C VAL A 19 -4.99 -11.16 -15.43
N GLY A 20 -3.94 -11.62 -14.75
CA GLY A 20 -2.67 -10.91 -14.62
C GLY A 20 -1.91 -11.40 -13.39
N ALA A 21 -0.60 -11.63 -13.53
CA ALA A 21 0.24 -11.98 -12.40
C ALA A 21 0.24 -10.86 -11.33
N ILE A 22 0.32 -11.26 -10.06
CA ILE A 22 0.61 -10.35 -8.94
C ILE A 22 1.89 -9.60 -9.32
N ARG A 23 1.81 -8.28 -9.50
CA ARG A 23 3.00 -7.49 -9.86
C ARG A 23 3.69 -7.06 -8.57
N GLU A 24 4.77 -7.77 -8.27
CA GLU A 24 5.66 -7.59 -7.10
C GLU A 24 6.48 -6.29 -7.13
N GLY A 25 6.24 -5.37 -8.06
CA GLY A 25 7.13 -4.22 -8.35
C GLY A 25 7.35 -3.18 -7.24
N LYS A 26 6.96 -3.48 -5.99
CA LYS A 26 7.26 -2.72 -4.78
C LYS A 26 7.94 -3.54 -3.67
N LEU A 27 8.04 -4.86 -3.82
CA LEU A 27 8.71 -5.72 -2.86
C LEU A 27 10.23 -5.59 -3.07
N ARG A 28 10.92 -5.14 -2.02
CA ARG A 28 12.36 -4.92 -2.04
C ARG A 28 12.92 -5.17 -0.65
N ASN A 29 14.00 -5.95 -0.58
CA ASN A 29 14.86 -6.09 0.60
C ASN A 29 16.20 -5.45 0.25
N VAL A 30 16.21 -4.12 0.17
CA VAL A 30 17.34 -3.33 -0.32
C VAL A 30 17.73 -2.33 0.74
N VAL A 31 19.03 -2.23 1.01
CA VAL A 31 19.59 -1.14 1.81
C VAL A 31 19.83 0.05 0.88
N ASP A 32 19.05 1.13 1.06
CA ASP A 32 19.21 2.35 0.28
C ASP A 32 20.23 3.27 0.95
N ILE A 33 21.27 3.64 0.21
CA ILE A 33 22.44 4.36 0.72
C ILE A 33 22.57 5.69 -0.03
N SER A 34 22.62 6.80 0.68
CA SER A 34 22.83 8.12 0.10
C SER A 34 24.32 8.47 0.07
N VAL A 35 24.76 9.07 -1.04
CA VAL A 35 26.14 9.50 -1.26
C VAL A 35 26.12 10.95 -1.73
N ASN A 36 26.53 11.87 -0.85
CA ASN A 36 26.52 13.33 -1.03
C ASN A 36 27.51 13.87 -2.08
N LYS A 37 28.05 13.01 -2.95
CA LYS A 37 29.03 13.37 -3.99
C LYS A 37 28.86 12.49 -5.22
N LYS A 38 28.46 13.09 -6.35
CA LYS A 38 28.45 12.45 -7.67
C LYS A 38 29.84 12.51 -8.31
N GLU A 39 30.82 11.87 -7.67
CA GLU A 39 32.21 11.80 -8.14
C GLU A 39 32.56 10.39 -8.63
N THR A 40 33.32 10.29 -9.72
CA THR A 40 33.73 9.00 -10.30
C THR A 40 34.63 8.19 -9.38
N GLY A 41 35.48 8.83 -8.58
CA GLY A 41 36.30 8.16 -7.57
C GLY A 41 35.45 7.42 -6.52
N SER A 42 34.37 8.04 -6.06
CA SER A 42 33.41 7.42 -5.13
C SER A 42 32.68 6.24 -5.77
N LEU A 43 32.32 6.36 -7.05
CA LEU A 43 31.70 5.26 -7.81
C LEU A 43 32.63 4.03 -7.87
N ILE A 44 33.91 4.25 -8.17
CA ILE A 44 34.92 3.17 -8.24
C ILE A 44 35.11 2.51 -6.87
N ASP A 45 35.19 3.28 -5.79
CA ASP A 45 35.34 2.75 -4.42
C ASP A 45 34.15 1.87 -4.02
N ILE A 46 32.92 2.32 -4.31
CA ILE A 46 31.69 1.55 -4.07
C ILE A 46 31.75 0.21 -4.83
N ILE A 47 32.07 0.23 -6.13
CA ILE A 47 32.15 -0.99 -6.95
C ILE A 47 33.19 -1.96 -6.40
N ARG A 48 34.37 -1.47 -6.01
CA ARG A 48 35.45 -2.29 -5.46
C ARG A 48 35.05 -2.93 -4.14
N LYS A 49 34.48 -2.17 -3.21
CA LYS A 49 34.04 -2.68 -1.91
C LYS A 49 32.89 -3.68 -2.02
N MET A 50 31.95 -3.45 -2.96
CA MET A 50 30.82 -4.35 -3.21
C MET A 50 31.18 -5.61 -4.01
N GLY A 51 32.42 -5.72 -4.52
CA GLY A 51 32.95 -6.97 -5.08
C GLY A 51 33.02 -7.06 -6.60
N ARG A 52 33.06 -5.92 -7.30
CA ARG A 52 33.13 -5.73 -8.78
C ARG A 52 31.97 -6.33 -9.58
N LYS A 53 31.59 -7.58 -9.32
CA LYS A 53 30.61 -8.35 -10.09
C LYS A 53 29.18 -8.12 -9.65
N GLY A 54 28.29 -8.00 -10.64
CA GLY A 54 26.86 -7.98 -10.44
C GLY A 54 26.31 -6.60 -10.08
N GLY A 55 26.97 -5.54 -10.56
CA GLY A 55 26.52 -4.16 -10.38
C GLY A 55 25.70 -3.65 -11.56
N LEU A 56 24.66 -2.86 -11.28
CA LEU A 56 24.00 -2.03 -12.29
C LEU A 56 24.26 -0.55 -12.01
N ILE A 57 24.61 0.21 -13.03
CA ILE A 57 24.83 1.65 -12.95
C ILE A 57 23.75 2.33 -13.78
N PHE A 58 22.94 3.15 -13.12
CA PHE A 58 21.90 3.96 -13.72
C PHE A 58 22.38 5.40 -13.86
N LEU A 59 22.43 5.89 -15.09
CA LEU A 59 22.82 7.27 -15.39
C LEU A 59 21.60 8.13 -15.61
N ARG A 60 21.59 9.35 -15.03
CA ARG A 60 20.56 10.36 -15.33
C ARG A 60 20.55 10.72 -16.82
N ARG A 61 21.73 10.77 -17.43
CA ARG A 61 21.99 11.17 -18.82
C ARG A 61 22.84 10.12 -19.52
N MET A 62 22.34 9.57 -20.62
CA MET A 62 23.04 8.50 -21.36
C MET A 62 24.25 9.03 -22.14
N GLU A 63 24.31 10.34 -22.35
CA GLU A 63 25.46 11.03 -22.92
C GLU A 63 26.72 10.87 -22.05
N GLU A 64 26.55 10.61 -20.74
CA GLU A 64 27.68 10.33 -19.83
C GLU A 64 28.16 8.87 -19.91
N ALA A 65 27.47 7.97 -20.63
CA ALA A 65 27.70 6.53 -20.55
C ALA A 65 29.07 6.09 -21.05
N GLU A 66 29.52 6.63 -22.20
CA GLU A 66 30.82 6.27 -22.79
C GLU A 66 31.96 6.71 -21.88
N ARG A 67 31.91 7.96 -21.40
CA ARG A 67 32.88 8.49 -20.42
C ARG A 67 32.94 7.66 -19.15
N VAL A 68 31.80 7.26 -18.59
CA VAL A 68 31.77 6.45 -17.36
C VAL A 68 32.31 5.05 -17.61
N ALA A 69 31.99 4.43 -18.76
CA ALA A 69 32.51 3.11 -19.13
C ALA A 69 34.04 3.13 -19.26
N GLU A 70 34.60 4.09 -20.02
CA GLU A 70 36.06 4.22 -20.20
C GLU A 70 36.80 4.40 -18.87
N LEU A 71 36.25 5.21 -17.95
CA LEU A 71 36.83 5.42 -16.63
C LEU A 71 36.85 4.14 -15.79
N LEU A 72 35.81 3.31 -15.89
CA LEU A 72 35.75 2.03 -15.18
C LEU A 72 36.74 1.02 -15.77
N GLU A 73 36.85 0.96 -17.10
CA GLU A 73 37.79 0.08 -17.79
C GLU A 73 39.25 0.41 -17.47
N ASN A 74 39.60 1.70 -17.43
CA ASN A 74 40.93 2.16 -17.01
C ASN A 74 41.30 1.74 -15.59
N GLU A 75 40.31 1.56 -14.72
CA GLU A 75 40.46 1.11 -13.34
C GLU A 75 40.33 -0.42 -13.17
N GLY A 76 40.27 -1.15 -14.30
CA GLY A 76 40.20 -2.61 -14.36
C GLY A 76 38.84 -3.18 -13.96
N ILE A 77 37.75 -2.46 -14.22
CA ILE A 77 36.37 -2.88 -14.01
C ILE A 77 35.70 -3.00 -15.39
N SER A 78 35.27 -4.20 -15.77
CA SER A 78 34.62 -4.39 -17.09
C SER A 78 33.20 -3.83 -17.08
N ALA A 79 32.92 -2.86 -17.94
CA ALA A 79 31.63 -2.16 -18.00
C ALA A 79 31.01 -2.24 -19.39
N GLU A 80 29.72 -2.57 -19.47
CA GLU A 80 29.02 -2.66 -20.77
C GLU A 80 27.75 -1.80 -20.78
N ILE A 81 27.52 -1.06 -21.86
CA ILE A 81 26.39 -0.12 -21.99
C ILE A 81 25.17 -0.85 -22.57
N ALA A 82 24.10 -0.93 -21.78
CA ALA A 82 22.84 -1.53 -22.16
C ALA A 82 21.94 -0.57 -22.95
N ARG A 83 22.07 -0.62 -24.29
CA ARG A 83 21.21 0.12 -25.22
C ARG A 83 19.93 -0.64 -25.63
N GLY A 84 19.88 -1.95 -25.37
CA GLY A 84 18.77 -2.82 -25.74
C GLY A 84 18.83 -4.18 -25.03
N SER A 85 17.87 -5.05 -25.32
CA SER A 85 17.83 -6.42 -24.79
C SER A 85 18.66 -7.39 -25.61
N ASP A 86 19.98 -7.23 -25.55
CA ASP A 86 20.94 -8.16 -26.13
C ASP A 86 21.12 -9.39 -25.21
N PRO A 87 20.71 -10.60 -25.64
CA PRO A 87 20.90 -11.82 -24.86
C PRO A 87 22.38 -12.13 -24.56
N ASP A 88 23.30 -11.79 -25.46
CA ASP A 88 24.71 -12.14 -25.31
C ASP A 88 25.39 -11.30 -24.23
N MET A 89 25.08 -10.00 -24.16
CA MET A 89 25.45 -9.12 -23.04
C MET A 89 24.99 -9.70 -21.69
N LEU A 90 23.73 -10.13 -21.62
CA LEU A 90 23.18 -10.67 -20.37
C LEU A 90 23.85 -11.98 -19.96
N GLU A 91 24.25 -12.80 -20.92
CA GLU A 91 24.97 -14.04 -20.65
C GLU A 91 26.42 -13.77 -20.22
N ARG A 92 27.12 -12.79 -20.83
CA ARG A 92 28.43 -12.33 -20.36
C ARG A 92 28.37 -11.80 -18.93
N PHE A 93 27.36 -10.99 -18.63
CA PHE A 93 27.10 -10.49 -17.28
C PHE A 93 26.80 -11.64 -16.29
N ARG A 94 25.99 -12.62 -16.71
CA ARG A 94 25.66 -13.82 -15.92
C ARG A 94 26.89 -14.64 -15.56
N LYS A 95 27.80 -14.84 -16.51
CA LYS A 95 29.07 -15.56 -16.30
C LYS A 95 30.08 -14.75 -15.50
N GLY A 96 29.81 -13.45 -15.29
CA GLY A 96 30.70 -12.53 -14.60
C GLY A 96 31.96 -12.21 -15.43
N GLU A 97 31.82 -12.21 -16.76
CA GLU A 97 32.80 -11.66 -17.71
C GLU A 97 32.69 -10.13 -17.76
N THR A 98 31.47 -9.62 -17.64
CA THR A 98 31.17 -8.19 -17.43
C THR A 98 30.87 -7.94 -15.95
N ASP A 99 31.62 -7.04 -15.31
CA ASP A 99 31.47 -6.70 -13.89
C ASP A 99 30.19 -5.89 -13.65
N VAL A 100 29.96 -4.86 -14.48
CA VAL A 100 28.83 -3.93 -14.34
C VAL A 100 28.12 -3.62 -15.67
N LEU A 101 26.81 -3.43 -15.62
CA LEU A 101 26.02 -2.90 -16.74
C LEU A 101 25.63 -1.45 -16.51
N ILE A 102 25.75 -0.62 -17.54
CA ILE A 102 25.41 0.81 -17.52
C ILE A 102 24.13 1.03 -18.31
N GLY A 103 23.16 1.78 -17.78
CA GLY A 103 21.92 2.10 -18.50
C GLY A 103 21.22 3.35 -18.00
N ALA A 104 20.13 3.72 -18.67
CA ALA A 104 19.41 4.95 -18.37
C ALA A 104 18.54 4.81 -17.11
N ALA A 105 18.59 5.80 -16.23
CA ALA A 105 17.67 5.98 -15.11
C ALA A 105 16.32 6.54 -15.60
N LYS A 106 15.62 5.82 -16.48
CA LYS A 106 14.32 6.23 -17.06
C LYS A 106 13.28 5.09 -16.97
N PRO A 107 11.96 5.37 -16.98
CA PRO A 107 10.91 4.35 -16.83
C PRO A 107 10.94 3.21 -17.85
N TYR A 108 11.40 3.50 -19.07
CA TYR A 108 11.56 2.54 -20.17
C TYR A 108 13.02 2.16 -20.40
N GLY A 109 13.91 2.55 -19.48
CA GLY A 109 15.31 2.16 -19.52
C GLY A 109 15.42 0.65 -19.41
N VAL A 110 16.22 0.06 -20.30
CA VAL A 110 16.37 -1.40 -20.48
C VAL A 110 16.68 -2.12 -19.17
N LEU A 111 17.58 -1.55 -18.36
CA LEU A 111 17.98 -2.11 -17.08
C LEU A 111 16.95 -1.88 -15.96
N VAL A 112 16.12 -0.83 -16.08
CA VAL A 112 15.03 -0.53 -15.14
C VAL A 112 13.86 -1.49 -15.42
N ARG A 113 13.50 -1.64 -16.69
CA ARG A 113 12.35 -2.42 -17.15
C ARG A 113 12.62 -3.02 -18.52
N GLY A 114 12.30 -4.31 -18.68
CA GLY A 114 12.30 -4.97 -19.99
C GLY A 114 13.11 -6.25 -20.06
N ILE A 115 13.95 -6.54 -19.05
CA ILE A 115 14.82 -7.71 -19.06
C ILE A 115 14.84 -8.39 -17.69
N ASP A 116 14.92 -9.72 -17.70
CA ASP A 116 15.27 -10.52 -16.52
C ASP A 116 16.80 -10.59 -16.37
N ILE A 117 17.39 -9.63 -15.64
CA ILE A 117 18.85 -9.49 -15.52
C ILE A 117 19.40 -10.44 -14.43
N PRO A 118 20.20 -11.46 -14.76
CA PRO A 118 20.69 -12.42 -13.77
C PRO A 118 21.50 -11.75 -12.62
N GLU A 119 21.35 -12.30 -11.41
CA GLU A 119 22.18 -12.10 -10.21
C GLU A 119 22.79 -10.71 -9.92
N VAL A 120 21.99 -9.64 -10.00
CA VAL A 120 22.40 -8.30 -9.54
C VAL A 120 22.51 -8.27 -8.01
N ARG A 121 23.65 -7.81 -7.48
CA ARG A 121 23.93 -7.64 -6.04
C ARG A 121 23.67 -6.22 -5.54
N TYR A 122 24.02 -5.24 -6.35
CA TYR A 122 23.89 -3.83 -6.00
C TYR A 122 23.58 -2.97 -7.22
N THR A 123 23.01 -1.80 -6.97
CA THR A 123 22.73 -0.78 -7.98
C THR A 123 23.33 0.55 -7.58
N VAL A 124 23.80 1.33 -8.53
CA VAL A 124 24.30 2.69 -8.32
C VAL A 124 23.54 3.64 -9.24
N PHE A 125 22.80 4.57 -8.68
CA PHE A 125 22.21 5.70 -9.40
C PHE A 125 23.22 6.84 -9.40
N TYR A 126 23.93 7.00 -10.52
CA TYR A 126 24.89 8.07 -10.74
C TYR A 126 24.14 9.31 -11.25
N GLY A 127 23.59 10.05 -10.31
CA GLY A 127 22.53 11.04 -10.51
C GLY A 127 21.15 10.44 -10.23
N ALA A 128 20.35 11.16 -9.45
CA ALA A 128 19.01 10.75 -9.09
C ALA A 128 18.08 10.69 -10.32
N PRO A 129 17.18 9.71 -10.41
CA PRO A 129 16.19 9.66 -11.48
C PRO A 129 15.17 10.80 -11.30
N MET A 130 15.24 11.79 -12.17
CA MET A 130 14.40 13.00 -12.12
C MET A 130 13.77 13.26 -13.49
N TYR A 131 12.57 13.83 -13.49
CA TYR A 131 12.08 14.60 -14.64
C TYR A 131 12.58 16.03 -14.49
N GLU A 132 13.29 16.52 -15.52
CA GLU A 132 13.72 17.91 -15.62
C GLU A 132 12.76 18.63 -16.57
N ILE A 133 12.06 19.64 -16.06
CA ILE A 133 11.13 20.45 -16.85
C ILE A 133 11.68 21.87 -16.91
N SER A 134 12.01 22.36 -18.11
CA SER A 134 12.42 23.75 -18.28
C SER A 134 11.26 24.68 -17.92
N ILE A 135 11.55 25.63 -17.04
CA ILE A 135 10.62 26.69 -16.62
C ILE A 135 11.17 28.09 -16.97
N SER A 136 12.21 28.16 -17.79
CA SER A 136 12.86 29.42 -18.18
C SER A 136 11.99 30.28 -19.09
N ASN A 137 11.44 29.68 -20.15
CA ASN A 137 10.61 30.39 -21.13
C ASN A 137 9.13 30.17 -20.80
N LEU A 138 8.60 30.97 -19.87
CA LEU A 138 7.21 30.85 -19.41
C LEU A 138 6.17 31.04 -20.53
N GLU A 139 6.51 31.68 -21.65
CA GLU A 139 5.54 31.95 -22.72
C GLU A 139 5.10 30.69 -23.46
N GLU A 140 5.99 29.73 -23.62
CA GLU A 140 5.75 28.49 -24.36
C GLU A 140 5.25 27.34 -23.47
N ILE A 141 5.10 27.58 -22.16
CA ILE A 141 4.72 26.53 -21.21
C ILE A 141 3.23 26.24 -21.26
N SER A 142 2.90 24.96 -21.44
CA SER A 142 1.50 24.51 -21.39
C SER A 142 0.86 24.72 -20.01
N PRO A 143 -0.47 24.93 -19.93
CA PRO A 143 -1.18 25.07 -18.65
C PRO A 143 -0.97 23.90 -17.70
N GLY A 144 -0.78 22.68 -18.22
CA GLY A 144 -0.48 21.50 -17.43
C GLY A 144 0.88 21.57 -16.73
N VAL A 145 1.89 22.09 -17.41
CA VAL A 145 3.23 22.30 -16.81
C VAL A 145 3.20 23.43 -15.79
N LEU A 146 2.49 24.54 -16.08
CA LEU A 146 2.27 25.62 -15.09
C LEU A 146 1.59 25.08 -13.82
N SER A 147 0.56 24.24 -13.99
CA SER A 147 -0.11 23.55 -12.87
C SER A 147 0.87 22.71 -12.04
N ILE A 148 1.71 21.90 -12.70
CA ILE A 148 2.72 21.07 -12.03
C ILE A 148 3.75 21.93 -11.29
N ALA A 149 4.24 23.01 -11.91
CA ALA A 149 5.22 23.89 -11.31
C ALA A 149 4.68 24.59 -10.06
N LEU A 150 3.50 25.20 -10.15
CA LEU A 150 2.84 25.83 -9.01
C LEU A 150 2.54 24.83 -7.88
N ALA A 151 2.08 23.62 -8.22
CA ALA A 151 1.83 22.59 -7.20
C ALA A 151 3.13 22.17 -6.50
N SER A 152 4.21 21.96 -7.27
CA SER A 152 5.51 21.54 -6.76
C SER A 152 6.20 22.60 -5.90
N LEU A 153 5.95 23.88 -6.21
CA LEU A 153 6.53 25.03 -5.50
C LEU A 153 5.57 25.65 -4.48
N SER A 154 4.37 25.11 -4.31
CA SER A 154 3.31 25.69 -3.47
C SER A 154 3.69 25.86 -2.00
N GLY A 155 4.61 25.05 -1.47
CA GLY A 155 5.13 25.22 -0.12
C GLY A 155 5.86 26.55 0.08
N ILE A 156 6.39 27.13 -1.01
CA ILE A 156 7.16 28.37 -1.03
C ILE A 156 6.30 29.51 -1.58
N LEU A 157 5.61 29.27 -2.70
CA LEU A 157 4.74 30.25 -3.36
C LEU A 157 3.43 30.51 -2.59
N GLY A 158 3.15 29.71 -1.57
CA GLY A 158 1.99 29.87 -0.71
C GLY A 158 0.69 29.30 -1.27
N ARG A 159 -0.40 29.59 -0.55
CA ARG A 159 -1.72 28.97 -0.78
C ARG A 159 -2.34 29.38 -2.13
N GLU A 160 -2.06 30.57 -2.62
CA GLU A 160 -2.55 31.05 -3.92
C GLU A 160 -2.07 30.13 -5.06
N ALA A 161 -0.77 29.85 -5.11
CA ALA A 161 -0.19 28.93 -6.09
C ALA A 161 -0.81 27.52 -6.02
N LEU A 162 -1.06 27.00 -4.81
CA LEU A 162 -1.73 25.70 -4.64
C LEU A 162 -3.15 25.70 -5.22
N VAL A 163 -3.94 26.75 -4.97
CA VAL A 163 -5.30 26.87 -5.51
C VAL A 163 -5.27 27.01 -7.03
N LEU A 164 -4.42 27.89 -7.55
CA LEU A 164 -4.28 28.14 -8.97
C LEU A 164 -3.81 26.90 -9.74
N SER A 165 -2.91 26.11 -9.15
CA SER A 165 -2.47 24.82 -9.73
C SER A 165 -3.64 23.86 -9.98
N ARG A 166 -4.60 23.78 -9.05
CA ARG A 166 -5.79 22.93 -9.18
C ARG A 166 -6.76 23.48 -10.21
N GLN A 167 -6.92 24.80 -10.26
CA GLN A 167 -7.80 25.46 -11.23
C GLN A 167 -7.29 25.29 -12.66
N LEU A 168 -5.99 25.49 -12.91
CA LEU A 168 -5.36 25.26 -14.22
C LEU A 168 -5.51 23.83 -14.71
N LYS A 169 -5.48 22.85 -13.78
CA LYS A 169 -5.67 21.43 -14.12
C LYS A 169 -7.11 21.11 -14.53
N LEU A 170 -8.09 21.81 -13.96
CA LEU A 170 -9.51 21.56 -14.21
C LEU A 170 -10.03 22.34 -15.41
N ASN A 171 -9.84 23.66 -15.40
CA ASN A 171 -10.36 24.62 -16.38
C ASN A 171 -9.35 25.76 -16.55
N PRO A 172 -8.36 25.60 -17.45
CA PRO A 172 -7.41 26.65 -17.77
C PRO A 172 -8.09 27.76 -18.58
N ASP A 173 -7.91 29.01 -18.16
CA ASP A 173 -8.32 30.22 -18.90
C ASP A 173 -7.15 31.22 -18.94
N GLU A 174 -7.26 32.23 -19.82
CA GLU A 174 -6.19 33.21 -20.06
C GLU A 174 -5.79 33.99 -18.81
N GLU A 175 -6.75 34.35 -17.96
CA GLU A 175 -6.48 35.11 -16.72
C GLU A 175 -5.68 34.28 -15.73
N LYS A 176 -6.06 33.02 -15.51
CA LYS A 176 -5.34 32.08 -14.64
C LYS A 176 -3.96 31.76 -15.16
N ILE A 177 -3.81 31.59 -16.48
CA ILE A 177 -2.51 31.33 -17.12
C ILE A 177 -1.59 32.53 -16.92
N ARG A 178 -2.09 33.75 -17.18
CA ARG A 178 -1.33 34.98 -16.96
C ARG A 178 -0.90 35.10 -15.50
N ARG A 179 -1.82 34.91 -14.55
CA ARG A 179 -1.52 34.96 -13.12
C ARG A 179 -0.49 33.92 -12.69
N ALA A 180 -0.55 32.71 -13.26
CA ALA A 180 0.43 31.67 -12.99
C ALA A 180 1.82 32.00 -13.52
N LYS A 181 1.90 32.60 -14.72
CA LYS A 181 3.15 33.09 -15.31
C LYS A 181 3.74 34.21 -14.46
N GLU A 182 2.93 35.16 -13.99
CA GLU A 182 3.37 36.23 -13.07
C GLU A 182 4.02 35.66 -11.81
N ILE A 183 3.32 34.75 -11.10
CA ILE A 183 3.84 34.14 -9.85
C ILE A 183 5.17 33.41 -10.10
N LEU A 184 5.29 32.66 -11.19
CA LEU A 184 6.53 31.94 -11.52
C LEU A 184 7.64 32.89 -11.96
N SER A 185 7.31 33.97 -12.69
CA SER A 185 8.26 34.99 -13.12
C SER A 185 8.86 35.73 -11.92
N ASP A 186 8.03 36.14 -10.96
CA ASP A 186 8.46 36.78 -9.72
C ASP A 186 9.38 35.86 -8.93
N PHE A 187 9.02 34.58 -8.85
CA PHE A 187 9.82 33.56 -8.19
C PHE A 187 11.18 33.36 -8.85
N LEU A 188 11.25 33.21 -10.17
CA LEU A 188 12.50 33.04 -10.92
C LEU A 188 13.41 34.27 -10.77
N SER A 189 12.83 35.47 -10.72
CA SER A 189 13.57 36.72 -10.54
C SER A 189 14.19 36.84 -9.15
N SER A 190 13.58 36.24 -8.13
CA SER A 190 14.05 36.30 -6.74
C SER A 190 15.28 35.42 -6.41
N SER A 191 15.79 34.65 -7.39
CA SER A 191 16.96 33.75 -7.26
C SER A 191 17.00 32.84 -6.01
N PRO A 192 15.90 32.20 -5.56
CA PRO A 192 16.01 31.31 -4.42
C PRO A 192 16.64 30.00 -4.89
N LYS A 193 17.88 29.71 -4.43
CA LYS A 193 18.44 28.34 -4.49
C LYS A 193 17.50 27.43 -3.70
N ILE A 194 16.67 26.67 -4.39
CA ILE A 194 15.69 25.78 -3.79
C ILE A 194 16.03 24.35 -4.19
N GLU A 195 15.85 23.45 -3.24
CA GLU A 195 16.19 22.04 -3.35
C GLU A 195 15.53 21.31 -4.54
N ASN A 196 14.50 21.86 -5.19
CA ASN A 196 13.81 21.24 -6.33
C ASN A 196 13.86 22.04 -7.64
N VAL A 197 14.66 23.10 -7.73
CA VAL A 197 14.91 23.85 -8.97
C VAL A 197 16.41 23.94 -9.23
N LEU A 198 16.84 23.41 -10.37
CA LEU A 198 18.24 23.39 -10.77
C LEU A 198 18.49 24.46 -11.83
N PHE A 199 19.48 25.31 -11.61
CA PHE A 199 19.90 26.34 -12.57
C PHE A 199 21.15 25.87 -13.32
N ARG A 200 21.07 25.77 -14.65
CA ARG A 200 22.18 25.33 -15.50
C ARG A 200 22.21 26.12 -16.80
N ASP A 201 23.38 26.62 -17.17
CA ASP A 201 23.61 27.35 -18.43
C ASP A 201 22.64 28.53 -18.65
N GLY A 202 22.20 29.18 -17.57
CA GLY A 202 21.23 30.28 -17.60
C GLY A 202 19.76 29.84 -17.67
N GLU A 203 19.48 28.54 -17.70
CA GLU A 203 18.14 27.97 -17.68
C GLU A 203 17.76 27.42 -16.29
N ALA A 204 16.48 27.55 -15.94
CA ALA A 204 15.89 27.00 -14.73
C ALA A 204 15.09 25.73 -15.05
N PHE A 205 15.42 24.65 -14.36
CA PHE A 205 14.75 23.35 -14.49
C PHE A 205 14.04 23.00 -13.18
N LEU A 206 12.72 22.83 -13.24
CA LEU A 206 11.98 22.18 -12.17
C LEU A 206 12.29 20.69 -12.18
N CYS A 207 12.83 20.19 -11.07
CA CYS A 207 13.19 18.79 -10.92
C CYS A 207 12.10 18.04 -10.15
N ILE A 208 11.59 16.94 -10.71
CA ILE A 208 10.56 16.11 -10.10
C ILE A 208 11.11 14.68 -9.91
N PRO A 209 11.18 14.15 -8.67
CA PRO A 209 11.73 12.82 -8.42
C PRO A 209 10.90 11.70 -9.05
N ASP A 210 11.56 10.86 -9.85
CA ASP A 210 10.96 9.64 -10.41
C ASP A 210 11.19 8.45 -9.47
N MET A 211 10.36 8.38 -8.43
CA MET A 211 10.38 7.31 -7.44
C MET A 211 10.12 5.93 -8.05
N LEU A 212 9.32 5.84 -9.12
CA LEU A 212 9.02 4.55 -9.74
C LEU A 212 10.23 3.96 -10.44
N THR A 213 10.97 4.80 -11.16
CA THR A 213 12.24 4.41 -11.78
C THR A 213 13.26 3.99 -10.72
N TYR A 214 13.35 4.73 -9.60
CA TYR A 214 14.21 4.33 -8.49
C TYR A 214 13.83 2.98 -7.90
N ILE A 215 12.55 2.80 -7.49
CA ILE A 215 12.05 1.55 -6.90
C ILE A 215 12.28 0.35 -7.83
N GLN A 216 12.03 0.52 -9.13
CA GLN A 216 12.21 -0.56 -10.11
C GLN A 216 13.69 -0.87 -10.33
N GLY A 217 14.54 0.15 -10.46
CA GLY A 217 15.97 0.00 -10.65
C GLY A 217 16.63 -0.62 -9.42
N SER A 218 16.43 -0.04 -8.23
CA SER A 218 16.96 -0.57 -6.96
C SER A 218 16.45 -1.96 -6.65
N GLY A 219 15.17 -2.21 -6.95
CA GLY A 219 14.53 -3.53 -6.85
C GLY A 219 15.21 -4.61 -7.68
N ARG A 220 15.99 -4.28 -8.73
CA ARG A 220 16.76 -5.29 -9.48
C ARG A 220 17.79 -6.02 -8.64
N SER A 221 18.30 -5.38 -7.59
CA SER A 221 19.22 -6.00 -6.64
C SER A 221 18.53 -6.95 -5.64
N SER A 222 17.19 -7.01 -5.60
CA SER A 222 16.43 -7.85 -4.66
C SER A 222 15.38 -8.67 -5.41
N ARG A 223 15.52 -10.01 -5.37
CA ARG A 223 14.65 -10.91 -6.12
C ARG A 223 13.93 -11.85 -5.18
N LEU A 224 12.67 -12.15 -5.51
CA LEU A 224 11.92 -13.19 -4.82
C LEU A 224 12.50 -14.57 -5.17
N ARG A 225 12.88 -15.32 -4.14
CA ARG A 225 13.33 -16.72 -4.20
C ARG A 225 12.46 -17.57 -3.25
N PRO A 226 12.53 -18.91 -3.30
CA PRO A 226 11.77 -19.79 -2.40
C PRO A 226 11.94 -19.50 -0.89
N GLY A 227 13.06 -18.89 -0.47
CA GLY A 227 13.30 -18.41 0.90
C GLY A 227 12.98 -16.94 1.17
N GLY A 228 12.30 -16.26 0.24
CA GLY A 228 11.95 -14.85 0.33
C GLY A 228 12.80 -13.92 -0.55
N LEU A 229 12.70 -12.61 -0.30
CA LEU A 229 13.41 -11.58 -1.08
C LEU A 229 14.91 -11.57 -0.75
N THR A 230 15.78 -11.75 -1.75
CA THR A 230 17.23 -11.64 -1.57
C THR A 230 17.63 -10.24 -1.13
N LYS A 231 18.61 -10.13 -0.24
CA LYS A 231 19.18 -8.84 0.15
C LYS A 231 19.93 -8.21 -1.02
N GLY A 232 19.84 -6.88 -1.12
CA GLY A 232 20.57 -6.06 -2.09
C GLY A 232 20.95 -4.70 -1.52
N ALA A 233 21.71 -3.93 -2.28
CA ALA A 233 22.11 -2.56 -1.93
C ALA A 233 21.84 -1.60 -3.09
N SER A 234 21.43 -0.37 -2.79
CA SER A 234 21.19 0.66 -3.79
C SER A 234 21.83 1.98 -3.35
N PHE A 235 22.81 2.45 -4.11
CA PHE A 235 23.52 3.69 -3.86
C PHE A 235 22.92 4.81 -4.70
N LEU A 236 22.53 5.91 -4.06
CA LEU A 236 22.09 7.14 -4.73
C LEU A 236 23.18 8.19 -4.60
N MET A 237 23.88 8.45 -5.71
CA MET A 237 24.91 9.47 -5.79
C MET A 237 24.31 10.72 -6.42
N GLU A 238 24.15 11.78 -5.64
CA GLU A 238 23.59 13.05 -6.11
C GLU A 238 24.22 14.20 -5.32
N ASP A 239 24.35 15.36 -5.97
CA ASP A 239 24.92 16.56 -5.36
C ASP A 239 23.78 17.41 -4.77
N GLU A 240 23.29 18.39 -5.52
CA GLU A 240 22.38 19.44 -5.04
C GLU A 240 20.94 18.94 -4.73
N LEU A 241 20.52 17.83 -5.34
CA LEU A 241 19.13 17.35 -5.28
C LEU A 241 18.93 16.18 -4.31
N LEU A 242 19.97 15.77 -3.58
CA LEU A 242 19.92 14.55 -2.76
C LEU A 242 18.87 14.63 -1.66
N ASP A 243 18.91 15.68 -0.83
CA ASP A 243 17.99 15.85 0.30
C ASP A 243 16.53 15.90 -0.17
N PHE A 244 16.27 16.59 -1.29
CA PHE A 244 14.95 16.64 -1.89
C PHE A 244 14.45 15.26 -2.32
N PHE A 245 15.32 14.48 -2.96
CA PHE A 245 15.00 13.12 -3.39
C PHE A 245 14.73 12.20 -2.18
N VAL A 246 15.61 12.22 -1.18
CA VAL A 246 15.50 11.41 0.05
C VAL A 246 14.20 11.74 0.79
N ARG A 247 13.87 13.03 0.95
CA ARG A 247 12.61 13.47 1.55
C ARG A 247 11.39 12.97 0.77
N ARG A 248 11.47 12.93 -0.56
CA ARG A 248 10.38 12.40 -1.39
C ARG A 248 10.26 10.89 -1.29
N ALA A 249 11.38 10.19 -1.13
CA ALA A 249 11.46 8.74 -1.04
C ALA A 249 10.86 8.20 0.28
N SER A 250 10.97 8.93 1.39
CA SER A 250 10.37 8.53 2.68
C SER A 250 8.84 8.37 2.58
N ALA A 251 8.16 9.16 1.74
CA ALA A 251 6.73 9.01 1.46
C ALA A 251 6.36 7.69 0.76
N TYR A 252 7.35 6.92 0.31
CA TYR A 252 7.24 5.60 -0.30
C TYR A 252 7.80 4.48 0.59
N ASP A 253 8.00 4.75 1.89
CA ASP A 253 8.65 3.84 2.85
C ASP A 253 10.08 3.46 2.40
N ILE A 254 10.84 4.45 1.93
CA ILE A 254 12.24 4.32 1.53
C ILE A 254 13.07 5.24 2.41
N ASP A 255 13.78 4.64 3.36
CA ASP A 255 14.68 5.34 4.26
C ASP A 255 16.12 5.15 3.79
N PHE A 256 16.79 6.26 3.47
CA PHE A 256 18.19 6.26 3.10
C PHE A 256 19.07 6.31 4.33
N VAL A 257 20.15 5.53 4.32
CA VAL A 257 21.25 5.64 5.29
C VAL A 257 22.44 6.33 4.63
N ASP A 258 23.15 7.18 5.38
CA ASP A 258 24.35 7.83 4.85
C ASP A 258 25.47 6.81 4.65
N ILE A 259 26.21 6.92 3.55
CA ILE A 259 27.32 6.00 3.23
C ILE A 259 28.37 5.91 4.34
N GLY A 260 28.63 6.99 5.09
CA GLY A 260 29.57 7.01 6.20
C GLY A 260 29.12 6.17 7.40
N SER A 261 27.83 5.82 7.48
CA SER A 261 27.26 4.98 8.54
C SER A 261 27.24 3.49 8.20
N VAL A 262 27.66 3.09 6.99
CA VAL A 262 27.54 1.72 6.49
C VAL A 262 28.91 1.09 6.26
N ASP A 263 29.16 -0.05 6.89
CA ASP A 263 30.28 -0.92 6.51
C ASP A 263 29.92 -1.72 5.25
N LEU A 264 30.46 -1.27 4.11
CA LEU A 264 30.22 -1.90 2.80
C LEU A 264 30.77 -3.34 2.72
N SER A 265 31.83 -3.67 3.48
CA SER A 265 32.38 -5.03 3.48
C SER A 265 31.46 -5.99 4.23
N SER A 266 30.93 -5.56 5.38
CA SER A 266 29.89 -6.32 6.11
C SER A 266 28.64 -6.48 5.25
N LEU A 267 28.14 -5.40 4.66
CA LEU A 267 26.93 -5.43 3.84
C LEU A 267 27.08 -6.39 2.64
N ARG A 268 28.23 -6.36 1.96
CA ARG A 268 28.54 -7.30 0.89
C ARG A 268 28.48 -8.74 1.38
N LYS A 269 29.13 -9.04 2.51
CA LYS A 269 29.14 -10.39 3.09
C LYS A 269 27.72 -10.86 3.40
N GLU A 270 26.90 -10.01 3.99
CA GLU A 270 25.48 -10.32 4.26
C GLU A 270 24.68 -10.60 2.98
N ILE A 271 24.92 -9.84 1.91
CA ILE A 271 24.27 -10.06 0.60
C ILE A 271 24.69 -11.41 0.00
N ASP A 272 25.97 -11.73 0.04
CA ASP A 272 26.50 -13.00 -0.51
C ASP A 272 26.01 -14.20 0.32
N GLU A 273 25.98 -14.10 1.65
CA GLU A 273 25.47 -15.14 2.55
C GLU A 273 23.95 -15.36 2.40
N ASP A 274 23.15 -14.30 2.32
CA ASP A 274 21.70 -14.39 2.11
C ASP A 274 21.35 -15.12 0.80
N ARG A 275 22.13 -14.84 -0.26
CA ARG A 275 21.96 -15.49 -1.57
C ARG A 275 22.38 -16.95 -1.56
N ALA A 276 23.49 -17.28 -0.91
CA ALA A 276 23.94 -18.66 -0.75
C ALA A 276 22.87 -19.47 0.01
N ARG A 277 22.39 -18.96 1.14
CA ARG A 277 21.34 -19.60 1.95
C ARG A 277 20.06 -19.88 1.14
N LYS A 278 19.54 -18.87 0.44
CA LYS A 278 18.31 -19.00 -0.37
C LYS A 278 18.45 -19.87 -1.62
N LYS A 279 19.69 -20.20 -2.02
CA LYS A 279 19.97 -21.16 -3.10
C LYS A 279 19.92 -22.61 -2.59
N GLU A 280 20.27 -22.82 -1.32
CA GLU A 280 20.25 -24.12 -0.64
C GLU A 280 18.91 -24.46 0.01
N GLU A 281 18.13 -23.45 0.42
CA GLU A 281 16.78 -23.63 0.94
C GLU A 281 15.90 -24.33 -0.10
N LYS A 282 15.47 -25.55 0.23
CA LYS A 282 14.53 -26.35 -0.56
C LYS A 282 13.24 -25.56 -0.81
N LYS A 283 12.49 -25.98 -1.83
CA LYS A 283 11.13 -25.52 -2.20
C LYS A 283 10.14 -25.52 -1.00
N GLU A 284 10.27 -24.61 -0.04
CA GLU A 284 9.13 -24.28 0.80
C GLU A 284 8.13 -23.53 -0.08
N ILE A 285 6.92 -24.06 -0.13
CA ILE A 285 5.80 -23.43 -0.80
C ILE A 285 5.49 -22.16 -0.01
N LEU A 286 5.35 -21.02 -0.69
CA LEU A 286 4.97 -19.76 -0.05
C LEU A 286 3.70 -19.99 0.79
N LYS A 287 3.78 -19.69 2.09
CA LYS A 287 2.67 -19.96 3.00
C LYS A 287 1.47 -19.08 2.63
N HIS A 288 0.30 -19.69 2.55
CA HIS A 288 -0.94 -18.97 2.27
C HIS A 288 -1.60 -18.48 3.56
N ILE A 289 -1.71 -17.16 3.73
CA ILE A 289 -2.35 -16.53 4.89
C ILE A 289 -3.66 -15.88 4.44
N LEU A 290 -4.77 -16.23 5.09
CA LEU A 290 -6.02 -15.48 5.00
C LEU A 290 -6.01 -14.34 6.02
N PHE A 291 -6.16 -13.10 5.57
CA PHE A 291 -6.21 -11.89 6.39
C PHE A 291 -7.59 -11.24 6.29
N ILE A 292 -8.36 -11.29 7.38
CA ILE A 292 -9.76 -10.83 7.43
C ILE A 292 -9.81 -9.46 8.11
N VAL A 293 -10.46 -8.48 7.49
CA VAL A 293 -10.66 -7.13 8.06
C VAL A 293 -12.15 -6.76 8.09
N GLU A 294 -12.54 -5.73 8.84
CA GLU A 294 -13.95 -5.33 8.94
C GLU A 294 -14.44 -4.56 7.71
N SER A 295 -13.60 -3.71 7.10
CA SER A 295 -14.02 -2.78 6.05
C SER A 295 -13.35 -3.01 4.68
N PRO A 296 -14.07 -2.78 3.55
CA PRO A 296 -13.51 -2.89 2.21
C PRO A 296 -12.35 -1.94 1.94
N ASN A 297 -12.38 -0.76 2.56
CA ASN A 297 -11.34 0.24 2.39
C ASN A 297 -10.02 -0.25 2.99
N LYS A 298 -10.04 -0.86 4.19
CA LYS A 298 -8.84 -1.48 4.75
C LYS A 298 -8.32 -2.61 3.86
N ALA A 299 -9.19 -3.52 3.43
CA ALA A 299 -8.79 -4.63 2.55
C ALA A 299 -8.10 -4.13 1.28
N ARG A 300 -8.70 -3.12 0.63
CA ARG A 300 -8.14 -2.50 -0.58
C ARG A 300 -6.82 -1.78 -0.31
N THR A 301 -6.69 -1.05 0.79
CA THR A 301 -5.48 -0.31 1.13
C THR A 301 -4.33 -1.28 1.44
N ILE A 302 -4.56 -2.27 2.31
CA ILE A 302 -3.56 -3.27 2.70
C ILE A 302 -3.05 -4.04 1.48
N SER A 303 -3.96 -4.45 0.59
CA SER A 303 -3.58 -5.21 -0.62
C SER A 303 -2.61 -4.46 -1.55
N LYS A 304 -2.56 -3.12 -1.48
CA LYS A 304 -1.70 -2.27 -2.33
C LYS A 304 -0.31 -2.02 -1.74
N PHE A 305 -0.07 -2.35 -0.46
CA PHE A 305 1.24 -2.14 0.17
C PHE A 305 2.35 -2.97 -0.49
N PHE A 306 1.99 -4.14 -0.99
CA PHE A 306 2.93 -5.11 -1.55
C PHE A 306 2.96 -5.15 -3.08
N GLY A 307 2.32 -4.18 -3.74
CA GLY A 307 2.30 -4.06 -5.20
C GLY A 307 0.89 -3.98 -5.77
N LYS A 308 0.71 -4.48 -7.00
CA LYS A 308 -0.61 -4.54 -7.62
C LYS A 308 -1.27 -5.88 -7.27
N PRO A 309 -2.34 -5.90 -6.45
CA PRO A 309 -2.98 -7.14 -6.05
C PRO A 309 -3.78 -7.75 -7.20
N SER A 310 -3.90 -9.08 -7.17
CA SER A 310 -4.92 -9.82 -7.91
C SER A 310 -6.27 -9.71 -7.20
N ARG A 311 -7.37 -9.96 -7.91
CA ARG A 311 -8.74 -9.92 -7.35
C ARG A 311 -9.53 -11.15 -7.78
N ARG A 312 -10.20 -11.77 -6.81
CA ARG A 312 -11.25 -12.77 -7.03
C ARG A 312 -12.59 -12.19 -6.62
N TYR A 313 -13.64 -12.52 -7.36
CA TYR A 313 -15.00 -12.05 -7.11
C TYR A 313 -15.87 -13.22 -6.68
N TYR A 314 -16.58 -13.07 -5.56
CA TYR A 314 -17.45 -14.10 -5.00
C TYR A 314 -18.77 -13.47 -4.58
N ASP A 315 -19.85 -13.71 -5.32
CA ASP A 315 -21.20 -13.23 -5.00
C ASP A 315 -21.27 -11.75 -4.57
N GLY A 316 -20.52 -10.89 -5.26
CA GLY A 316 -20.44 -9.45 -4.98
C GLY A 316 -19.38 -9.04 -3.95
N ALA A 317 -18.77 -9.98 -3.24
CA ALA A 317 -17.58 -9.74 -2.41
C ALA A 317 -16.30 -9.74 -3.26
N VAL A 318 -15.33 -8.92 -2.85
CA VAL A 318 -14.01 -8.83 -3.49
C VAL A 318 -12.96 -9.37 -2.54
N VAL A 319 -12.19 -10.34 -3.02
CA VAL A 319 -11.05 -10.92 -2.32
C VAL A 319 -9.79 -10.44 -3.04
N TYR A 320 -8.84 -9.88 -2.30
CA TYR A 320 -7.57 -9.41 -2.84
C TYR A 320 -6.47 -10.42 -2.55
N GLU A 321 -5.58 -10.64 -3.51
CA GLU A 321 -4.39 -11.48 -3.31
C GLU A 321 -3.13 -10.72 -3.61
N THR A 322 -2.15 -10.80 -2.72
CA THR A 322 -0.88 -10.13 -2.85
C THR A 322 0.22 -10.93 -2.17
N SER A 323 1.47 -10.80 -2.62
CA SER A 323 2.61 -11.49 -2.02
C SER A 323 3.34 -10.52 -1.09
N THR A 324 3.71 -10.95 0.13
CA THR A 324 4.63 -10.19 1.00
C THR A 324 6.09 -10.40 0.62
N GLY A 325 6.36 -11.33 -0.28
CA GLY A 325 7.68 -11.86 -0.58
C GLY A 325 8.01 -13.13 0.20
N THR A 326 7.35 -13.41 1.32
CA THR A 326 7.54 -14.64 2.10
C THR A 326 6.26 -15.46 2.20
N GLU A 327 5.11 -14.79 2.10
CA GLU A 327 3.78 -15.39 2.18
C GLU A 327 2.87 -14.81 1.09
N VAL A 328 1.82 -15.56 0.76
CA VAL A 328 0.71 -15.07 -0.06
C VAL A 328 -0.42 -14.64 0.87
N LEU A 329 -0.72 -13.34 0.88
CA LEU A 329 -1.85 -12.77 1.62
C LEU A 329 -3.10 -12.79 0.75
N THR A 330 -4.12 -13.53 1.20
CA THR A 330 -5.50 -13.45 0.72
C THR A 330 -6.28 -12.55 1.67
N ILE A 331 -6.76 -11.40 1.22
CA ILE A 331 -7.37 -10.37 2.05
C ILE A 331 -8.86 -10.24 1.71
N VAL A 332 -9.73 -10.34 2.71
CA VAL A 332 -11.19 -10.24 2.57
C VAL A 332 -11.79 -9.33 3.65
N ALA A 333 -12.89 -8.65 3.33
CA ALA A 333 -13.61 -7.80 4.28
C ALA A 333 -14.95 -8.42 4.71
N THR A 334 -15.31 -8.29 5.99
CA THR A 334 -16.60 -8.77 6.52
C THR A 334 -17.76 -7.82 6.27
N LEU A 335 -17.50 -6.54 5.98
CA LEU A 335 -18.48 -5.45 5.90
C LEU A 335 -19.10 -5.07 7.26
N GLY A 336 -18.31 -5.22 8.34
CA GLY A 336 -18.74 -4.99 9.73
C GLY A 336 -19.07 -6.29 10.47
N HIS A 337 -20.06 -6.25 11.34
CA HIS A 337 -20.56 -7.43 12.05
C HIS A 337 -21.21 -8.45 11.10
N LEU A 338 -21.01 -9.73 11.38
CA LEU A 338 -21.64 -10.83 10.65
C LEU A 338 -22.88 -11.36 11.36
N VAL A 339 -22.92 -11.25 12.69
CA VAL A 339 -24.02 -11.73 13.52
C VAL A 339 -24.42 -10.68 14.54
N ASP A 340 -25.68 -10.70 14.97
CA ASP A 340 -26.20 -9.86 16.04
C ASP A 340 -27.24 -10.63 16.86
N LEU A 341 -27.62 -10.10 18.03
CA LEU A 341 -28.61 -10.72 18.91
C LEU A 341 -29.93 -10.92 18.16
N THR A 342 -30.44 -12.15 18.21
CA THR A 342 -31.78 -12.47 17.68
C THR A 342 -32.85 -11.66 18.42
N THR A 343 -33.98 -11.46 17.76
CA THR A 343 -35.17 -10.83 18.34
C THR A 343 -36.26 -11.85 18.68
N LYS A 344 -36.03 -13.15 18.41
CA LYS A 344 -37.05 -14.21 18.56
C LYS A 344 -36.94 -15.05 19.82
N GLU A 345 -35.76 -15.12 20.42
CA GLU A 345 -35.47 -16.03 21.53
C GLU A 345 -35.16 -15.26 22.82
N GLY A 346 -35.58 -15.83 23.95
CA GLY A 346 -35.33 -15.27 25.27
C GLY A 346 -35.86 -13.85 25.46
N PHE A 347 -35.24 -13.12 26.39
CA PHE A 347 -35.52 -11.72 26.62
C PHE A 347 -34.68 -10.86 25.67
N HIS A 348 -35.32 -10.46 24.56
CA HIS A 348 -34.72 -9.66 23.46
C HIS A 348 -33.42 -10.24 22.88
N GLY A 349 -33.30 -11.57 22.83
CA GLY A 349 -32.13 -12.28 22.30
C GLY A 349 -31.22 -12.92 23.36
N VAL A 350 -31.60 -12.91 24.63
CA VAL A 350 -30.81 -13.49 25.72
C VAL A 350 -31.66 -14.48 26.50
N LEU A 351 -31.21 -15.74 26.57
CA LEU A 351 -31.82 -16.76 27.42
C LEU A 351 -31.36 -16.54 28.86
N CYS A 352 -32.29 -16.56 29.80
CA CYS A 352 -32.01 -16.42 31.24
C CYS A 352 -32.29 -17.76 31.91
N GLU A 353 -31.26 -18.57 32.12
CA GLU A 353 -31.35 -19.91 32.70
C GLU A 353 -30.70 -19.91 34.09
N GLY A 354 -31.52 -19.80 35.14
CA GLY A 354 -31.01 -19.64 36.50
C GLY A 354 -30.22 -18.33 36.66
N ASP A 355 -28.94 -18.44 37.05
CA ASP A 355 -28.01 -17.32 37.18
C ASP A 355 -27.18 -17.08 35.90
N GLU A 356 -27.43 -17.85 34.83
CA GLU A 356 -26.70 -17.73 33.56
C GLU A 356 -27.48 -16.90 32.52
N PHE A 357 -26.75 -16.03 31.81
CA PHE A 357 -27.26 -15.24 30.70
C PHE A 357 -26.58 -15.69 29.41
N ILE A 358 -27.36 -16.29 28.51
CA ILE A 358 -26.85 -16.90 27.28
C ILE A 358 -27.34 -16.07 26.08
N PRO A 359 -26.49 -15.21 25.49
CA PRO A 359 -26.85 -14.43 24.31
C PRO A 359 -26.93 -15.31 23.06
N VAL A 360 -28.04 -15.21 22.32
CA VAL A 360 -28.27 -15.95 21.07
C VAL A 360 -28.10 -15.03 19.88
N TYR A 361 -27.23 -15.45 18.94
CA TYR A 361 -26.87 -14.67 17.76
C TYR A 361 -27.40 -15.31 16.47
N THR A 362 -27.77 -14.47 15.51
CA THR A 362 -28.18 -14.87 14.17
C THR A 362 -27.53 -13.97 13.12
N THR A 363 -27.60 -14.34 11.84
CA THR A 363 -26.95 -13.59 10.76
C THR A 363 -27.59 -12.23 10.55
N ILE A 364 -26.76 -11.21 10.37
CA ILE A 364 -27.22 -9.86 10.04
C ILE A 364 -27.70 -9.86 8.58
N LYS A 365 -28.85 -9.22 8.37
CA LYS A 365 -29.44 -8.97 7.06
C LYS A 365 -29.46 -7.47 6.80
N ARG A 366 -29.17 -7.08 5.56
CA ARG A 366 -29.21 -5.69 5.11
C ARG A 366 -30.09 -5.55 3.89
N CYS A 367 -31.06 -4.65 3.95
CA CYS A 367 -31.88 -4.32 2.79
C CYS A 367 -31.04 -3.58 1.73
N ARG A 368 -31.00 -4.08 0.50
CA ARG A 368 -30.28 -3.41 -0.60
C ARG A 368 -30.97 -2.13 -1.07
N LYS A 369 -32.28 -2.01 -0.85
CA LYS A 369 -33.08 -0.85 -1.25
C LYS A 369 -32.94 0.35 -0.30
N CYS A 370 -33.07 0.14 1.01
CA CYS A 370 -33.04 1.23 2.00
C CYS A 370 -31.86 1.18 2.98
N GLY A 371 -31.01 0.15 2.90
CA GLY A 371 -29.82 0.02 3.75
C GLY A 371 -30.08 -0.41 5.20
N HIS A 372 -31.33 -0.53 5.62
CA HIS A 372 -31.71 -0.94 6.99
C HIS A 372 -31.17 -2.33 7.32
N GLN A 373 -30.59 -2.46 8.52
CA GLN A 373 -30.06 -3.71 9.06
C GLN A 373 -31.03 -4.30 10.07
N PHE A 374 -31.22 -5.61 10.01
CA PHE A 374 -32.13 -6.34 10.89
C PHE A 374 -31.72 -7.82 10.98
N THR A 375 -32.32 -8.54 11.93
CA THR A 375 -32.15 -9.98 12.11
C THR A 375 -33.48 -10.70 11.87
N ASP A 376 -33.44 -12.03 11.75
CA ASP A 376 -34.58 -12.96 11.81
C ASP A 376 -35.68 -12.90 10.72
N LEU A 377 -35.97 -11.73 10.17
CA LEU A 377 -37.03 -11.48 9.19
C LEU A 377 -36.56 -11.80 7.76
N GLN A 378 -37.50 -12.02 6.84
CA GLN A 378 -37.22 -12.31 5.42
C GLN A 378 -37.43 -11.10 4.50
N ALA A 379 -38.24 -10.13 4.94
CA ALA A 379 -38.45 -8.87 4.25
C ALA A 379 -38.00 -7.71 5.14
N CYS A 380 -37.63 -6.58 4.52
CA CYS A 380 -37.18 -5.40 5.24
C CYS A 380 -38.34 -4.83 6.10
N PRO A 381 -38.17 -4.69 7.42
CA PRO A 381 -39.22 -4.16 8.29
C PRO A 381 -39.52 -2.68 8.05
N LEU A 382 -38.60 -1.94 7.41
CA LEU A 382 -38.76 -0.52 7.13
C LEU A 382 -39.50 -0.24 5.81
N CYS A 383 -39.17 -0.98 4.74
CA CYS A 383 -39.66 -0.67 3.38
C CYS A 383 -40.34 -1.84 2.66
N GLY A 384 -40.48 -3.00 3.33
CA GLY A 384 -41.14 -4.20 2.80
C GLY A 384 -40.39 -4.93 1.68
N SER A 385 -39.21 -4.46 1.27
CA SER A 385 -38.44 -5.08 0.19
C SER A 385 -37.94 -6.48 0.56
N SER A 386 -38.00 -7.41 -0.41
CA SER A 386 -37.40 -8.75 -0.33
C SER A 386 -35.96 -8.83 -0.87
N ASP A 387 -35.41 -7.73 -1.39
CA ASP A 387 -34.02 -7.69 -1.87
C ASP A 387 -33.05 -7.47 -0.69
N ILE A 388 -32.70 -8.59 -0.06
CA ILE A 388 -31.94 -8.65 1.19
C ILE A 388 -30.58 -9.30 0.97
N ALA A 389 -29.52 -8.65 1.43
CA ALA A 389 -28.20 -9.24 1.55
C ALA A 389 -28.06 -9.88 2.94
N ASP A 390 -27.79 -11.18 3.00
CA ASP A 390 -27.54 -11.93 4.23
C ASP A 390 -26.03 -12.16 4.39
N SER A 391 -25.49 -11.80 5.56
CA SER A 391 -24.09 -12.03 5.94
C SER A 391 -23.67 -13.50 5.90
N ARG A 392 -24.63 -14.45 5.86
CA ARG A 392 -24.35 -15.87 5.63
C ARG A 392 -23.51 -16.13 4.38
N SER A 393 -23.71 -15.37 3.29
CA SER A 393 -22.89 -15.53 2.08
C SER A 393 -21.43 -15.15 2.35
N THR A 394 -21.20 -14.09 3.11
CA THR A 394 -19.87 -13.66 3.56
C THR A 394 -19.23 -14.69 4.50
N ILE A 395 -20.00 -15.26 5.43
CA ILE A 395 -19.53 -16.34 6.31
C ILE A 395 -19.07 -17.53 5.47
N ASN A 396 -19.89 -18.02 4.54
CA ASN A 396 -19.55 -19.15 3.69
C ASN A 396 -18.29 -18.89 2.83
N LEU A 397 -18.15 -17.67 2.30
CA LEU A 397 -16.94 -17.26 1.60
C LEU A 397 -15.71 -17.33 2.50
N ILE A 398 -15.78 -16.76 3.70
CA ILE A 398 -14.67 -16.76 4.66
C ILE A 398 -14.28 -18.18 5.04
N LEU A 399 -15.25 -19.06 5.31
CA LEU A 399 -15.00 -20.47 5.65
C LEU A 399 -14.32 -21.21 4.49
N ARG A 400 -14.74 -20.94 3.24
CA ARG A 400 -14.09 -21.49 2.05
C ARG A 400 -12.63 -21.02 1.93
N LEU A 401 -12.39 -19.72 2.06
CA LEU A 401 -11.03 -19.16 2.00
C LEU A 401 -10.15 -19.68 3.15
N ALA A 402 -10.73 -19.88 4.34
CA ALA A 402 -10.02 -20.41 5.48
C ALA A 402 -9.53 -21.84 5.23
N ALA A 403 -10.35 -22.66 4.58
CA ALA A 403 -9.98 -24.01 4.16
C ALA A 403 -8.86 -24.02 3.09
N GLU A 404 -8.81 -23.00 2.21
CA GLU A 404 -7.76 -22.82 1.20
C GLU A 404 -6.43 -22.31 1.79
N SER A 405 -6.47 -21.64 2.95
CA SER A 405 -5.30 -21.02 3.60
C SER A 405 -4.61 -21.95 4.60
N GLU A 406 -3.33 -21.73 4.89
CA GLU A 406 -2.58 -22.44 5.95
C GLU A 406 -2.81 -21.83 7.34
N ARG A 407 -2.92 -20.50 7.40
CA ARG A 407 -3.11 -19.72 8.62
C ARG A 407 -4.13 -18.62 8.39
N VAL A 408 -4.97 -18.35 9.39
CA VAL A 408 -5.97 -17.28 9.35
C VAL A 408 -5.60 -16.21 10.37
N LEU A 409 -5.63 -14.96 9.93
CA LEU A 409 -5.37 -13.78 10.74
C LEU A 409 -6.57 -12.84 10.68
N ILE A 410 -7.04 -12.42 11.86
CA ILE A 410 -8.17 -11.51 11.99
C ILE A 410 -7.66 -10.13 12.39
N GLY A 411 -7.73 -9.20 11.45
CA GLY A 411 -7.23 -7.83 11.50
C GLY A 411 -8.33 -6.79 11.62
N THR A 412 -9.28 -6.99 12.54
CA THR A 412 -10.31 -6.00 12.90
C THR A 412 -9.73 -4.86 13.75
N ASP A 413 -10.50 -3.79 13.94
CA ASP A 413 -10.09 -2.64 14.76
C ASP A 413 -9.66 -3.01 16.20
N PRO A 414 -8.68 -2.31 16.79
CA PRO A 414 -8.10 -2.62 18.10
C PRO A 414 -9.00 -2.20 19.29
N ASP A 415 -10.31 -2.27 19.15
CA ASP A 415 -11.30 -1.92 20.16
C ASP A 415 -12.17 -3.12 20.57
N THR A 416 -13.10 -2.93 21.51
CA THR A 416 -13.98 -4.01 21.99
C THR A 416 -14.94 -4.50 20.92
N GLU A 417 -15.35 -3.64 20.00
CA GLU A 417 -16.23 -3.99 18.87
C GLU A 417 -15.49 -4.88 17.86
N GLY A 418 -14.29 -4.49 17.46
CA GLY A 418 -13.42 -5.26 16.59
C GLY A 418 -13.01 -6.59 17.23
N GLU A 419 -12.81 -6.65 18.55
CA GLU A 419 -12.54 -7.90 19.25
C GLU A 419 -13.74 -8.85 19.25
N LYS A 420 -14.97 -8.34 19.39
CA LYS A 420 -16.18 -9.16 19.23
C LYS A 420 -16.29 -9.74 17.84
N ILE A 421 -16.09 -8.94 16.79
CA ILE A 421 -16.11 -9.42 15.39
C ILE A 421 -15.03 -10.51 15.21
N ALA A 422 -13.84 -10.31 15.78
CA ALA A 422 -12.79 -11.30 15.73
C ALA A 422 -13.16 -12.60 16.44
N TRP A 423 -13.82 -12.51 17.59
CA TRP A 423 -14.31 -13.68 18.31
C TRP A 423 -15.37 -14.44 17.53
N ASP A 424 -16.34 -13.77 16.92
CA ASP A 424 -17.36 -14.42 16.08
C ASP A 424 -16.73 -15.19 14.92
N LEU A 425 -15.80 -14.55 14.21
CA LEU A 425 -15.03 -15.18 13.15
C LEU A 425 -14.23 -16.38 13.65
N TYR A 426 -13.54 -16.24 14.78
CA TYR A 426 -12.77 -17.33 15.38
C TYR A 426 -13.66 -18.52 15.71
N GLN A 427 -14.82 -18.31 16.31
CA GLN A 427 -15.75 -19.40 16.64
C GLN A 427 -16.29 -20.11 15.41
N MET A 428 -16.49 -19.38 14.30
CA MET A 428 -16.91 -19.98 13.03
C MET A 428 -15.78 -20.74 12.33
N ILE A 429 -14.56 -20.19 12.33
CA ILE A 429 -13.42 -20.71 11.55
C ILE A 429 -12.68 -21.82 12.29
N SER A 430 -12.55 -21.74 13.63
CA SER A 430 -11.82 -22.71 14.46
C SER A 430 -12.32 -24.15 14.31
N ARG A 431 -13.60 -24.31 13.95
CA ARG A 431 -14.24 -25.60 13.64
C ARG A 431 -13.69 -26.28 12.38
N ILE A 432 -13.05 -25.53 11.49
CA ILE A 432 -12.51 -26.00 10.20
C ILE A 432 -10.98 -25.92 10.17
N LYS A 433 -10.40 -24.92 10.85
CA LYS A 433 -8.96 -24.63 10.84
C LYS A 433 -8.48 -24.28 12.25
N GLY A 434 -7.48 -24.99 12.77
CA GLY A 434 -6.96 -24.73 14.12
C GLY A 434 -6.07 -23.48 14.25
N ASN A 435 -5.44 -23.01 13.17
CA ASN A 435 -4.48 -21.90 13.21
C ASN A 435 -5.16 -20.55 12.88
N VAL A 436 -5.95 -20.04 13.82
CA VAL A 436 -6.63 -18.74 13.74
C VAL A 436 -6.09 -17.83 14.83
N LYS A 437 -5.56 -16.66 14.46
CA LYS A 437 -4.99 -15.68 15.39
C LYS A 437 -5.51 -14.27 15.12
N ARG A 438 -5.40 -13.40 16.12
CA ARG A 438 -5.71 -11.97 16.09
C ARG A 438 -4.47 -11.18 15.66
N ALA A 439 -4.61 -10.30 14.67
CA ALA A 439 -3.55 -9.38 14.22
C ALA A 439 -3.98 -7.93 14.51
N GLU A 440 -3.47 -7.35 15.60
CA GLU A 440 -3.86 -6.00 16.03
C GLU A 440 -2.92 -4.95 15.44
N PHE A 441 -3.49 -3.88 14.85
CA PHE A 441 -2.74 -2.73 14.36
C PHE A 441 -3.53 -1.45 14.62
N HIS A 442 -2.81 -0.38 14.98
CA HIS A 442 -3.39 0.93 15.31
C HIS A 442 -3.42 1.89 14.11
N GLU A 443 -2.64 1.57 13.09
CA GLU A 443 -2.53 2.35 11.85
C GLU A 443 -2.50 1.40 10.65
N VAL A 444 -3.05 1.86 9.53
CA VAL A 444 -3.07 1.09 8.28
C VAL A 444 -1.82 1.45 7.48
N THR A 445 -0.66 0.94 7.90
CA THR A 445 0.65 1.11 7.23
C THR A 445 1.29 -0.24 6.92
N LYS A 446 2.18 -0.30 5.92
CA LYS A 446 2.89 -1.55 5.57
C LYS A 446 3.64 -2.12 6.77
N LYS A 447 4.34 -1.26 7.52
CA LYS A 447 5.11 -1.63 8.71
C LYS A 447 4.23 -2.17 9.83
N ALA A 448 3.11 -1.51 10.13
CA ALA A 448 2.19 -1.97 11.16
C ALA A 448 1.53 -3.31 10.81
N ILE A 449 1.14 -3.52 9.55
CA ILE A 449 0.57 -4.79 9.10
C ILE A 449 1.59 -5.94 9.18
N MET A 450 2.83 -5.72 8.72
CA MET A 450 3.88 -6.74 8.84
C MET A 450 4.18 -7.09 10.30
N LYS A 451 4.23 -6.07 11.18
CA LYS A 451 4.38 -6.28 12.62
C LYS A 451 3.22 -7.08 13.22
N ALA A 452 1.98 -6.73 12.86
CA ALA A 452 0.77 -7.43 13.36
C ALA A 452 0.68 -8.89 12.87
N ILE A 453 1.19 -9.21 11.68
CA ILE A 453 1.29 -10.58 11.16
C ILE A 453 2.32 -11.39 11.95
N ALA A 454 3.47 -10.78 12.27
CA ALA A 454 4.55 -11.40 13.03
C ALA A 454 4.18 -11.59 14.52
N GLU A 455 3.57 -10.58 15.13
CA GLU A 455 3.19 -10.53 16.56
C GLU A 455 1.72 -10.88 16.78
N SER A 456 1.16 -11.82 16.00
CA SER A 456 -0.24 -12.21 16.16
C SER A 456 -0.48 -12.86 17.53
N LYS A 457 -1.62 -12.58 18.14
CA LYS A 457 -1.99 -13.06 19.48
C LYS A 457 -3.31 -13.82 19.47
N ASP A 458 -3.68 -14.38 20.61
CA ASP A 458 -5.02 -14.93 20.83
C ASP A 458 -6.03 -13.81 21.10
N ILE A 459 -7.32 -14.17 21.04
CA ILE A 459 -8.42 -13.24 21.26
C ILE A 459 -8.54 -12.92 22.74
N ASP A 460 -8.76 -11.64 23.06
CA ASP A 460 -8.98 -11.16 24.41
C ASP A 460 -10.45 -11.36 24.82
N GLU A 461 -10.73 -12.45 25.54
CA GLU A 461 -12.07 -12.76 26.01
C GLU A 461 -12.68 -11.68 26.92
N ASN A 462 -11.87 -10.89 27.63
CA ASN A 462 -12.41 -9.84 28.51
C ASN A 462 -12.98 -8.69 27.69
N ARG A 463 -12.31 -8.31 26.59
CA ARG A 463 -12.84 -7.32 25.64
C ARG A 463 -14.12 -7.81 24.97
N VAL A 464 -14.19 -9.10 24.63
CA VAL A 464 -15.41 -9.73 24.09
C VAL A 464 -16.54 -9.64 25.12
N LYS A 465 -16.31 -10.08 26.36
CA LYS A 465 -17.32 -10.01 27.44
C LYS A 465 -17.81 -8.58 27.67
N ALA A 466 -16.90 -7.61 27.69
CA ALA A 466 -17.26 -6.20 27.81
C ALA A 466 -18.17 -5.71 26.67
N GLN A 467 -17.88 -6.12 25.42
CA GLN A 467 -18.72 -5.80 24.27
C GLN A 467 -20.10 -6.47 24.36
N VAL A 468 -20.15 -7.74 24.77
CA VAL A 468 -21.40 -8.50 24.90
C VAL A 468 -22.30 -7.84 25.93
N ILE A 469 -21.77 -7.49 27.11
CA ILE A 469 -22.52 -6.80 28.17
C ILE A 469 -23.06 -5.47 27.66
N ARG A 470 -22.21 -4.63 27.06
CA ARG A 470 -22.64 -3.35 26.47
C ARG A 470 -23.75 -3.55 25.44
N ARG A 471 -23.65 -4.58 24.59
CA ARG A 471 -24.66 -4.87 23.56
C ARG A 471 -25.99 -5.30 24.15
N ILE A 472 -25.97 -6.13 25.19
CA ILE A 472 -27.17 -6.56 25.93
C ILE A 472 -27.82 -5.36 26.63
N GLU A 473 -27.03 -4.55 27.35
CA GLU A 473 -27.50 -3.35 28.04
C GLU A 473 -28.19 -2.38 27.07
N ASP A 474 -27.54 -2.05 25.95
CA ASP A 474 -28.10 -1.15 24.94
C ASP A 474 -29.36 -1.75 24.28
N ARG A 475 -29.43 -3.09 24.13
CA ARG A 475 -30.61 -3.79 23.57
C ARG A 475 -31.80 -3.76 24.53
N TRP A 476 -31.60 -4.15 25.78
CA TRP A 476 -32.66 -4.21 26.79
C TRP A 476 -33.20 -2.82 27.11
N ILE A 477 -32.33 -1.88 27.49
CA ILE A 477 -32.75 -0.51 27.81
C ILE A 477 -33.37 0.14 26.57
N GLY A 478 -32.78 -0.08 25.39
CA GLY A 478 -33.27 0.48 24.14
C GLY A 478 -34.68 0.00 23.80
N PHE A 479 -34.95 -1.30 23.89
CA PHE A 479 -36.25 -1.87 23.53
C PHE A 479 -37.32 -1.49 24.55
N GLU A 480 -37.06 -1.64 25.85
CA GLU A 480 -38.02 -1.33 26.91
C GLU A 480 -38.40 0.16 26.90
N LEU A 481 -37.42 1.06 26.92
CA LEU A 481 -37.72 2.49 26.91
C LEU A 481 -38.36 2.95 25.60
N SER A 482 -38.00 2.33 24.46
CA SER A 482 -38.64 2.67 23.19
C SER A 482 -40.10 2.25 23.19
N GLN A 483 -40.46 1.09 23.75
CA GLN A 483 -41.87 0.67 23.87
C GLN A 483 -42.67 1.68 24.70
N GLU A 484 -42.17 2.05 25.88
CA GLU A 484 -42.81 3.04 26.76
C GLU A 484 -43.07 4.39 26.06
N VAL A 485 -42.06 4.92 25.36
CA VAL A 485 -42.18 6.20 24.64
C VAL A 485 -43.11 6.06 23.43
N GLN A 486 -43.06 4.95 22.71
CA GLN A 486 -43.94 4.70 21.57
C GLN A 486 -45.41 4.59 22.00
N GLU A 487 -45.69 3.96 23.13
CA GLU A 487 -47.04 3.87 23.71
C GLU A 487 -47.53 5.24 24.18
N LYS A 488 -46.71 5.94 24.97
CA LYS A 488 -47.04 7.25 25.53
C LYS A 488 -47.35 8.30 24.45
N PHE A 489 -46.57 8.33 23.38
CA PHE A 489 -46.70 9.34 22.31
C PHE A 489 -47.39 8.80 21.05
N ARG A 490 -47.80 7.53 21.03
CA ARG A 490 -48.44 6.83 19.89
C ARG A 490 -47.65 6.95 18.57
N ARG A 491 -46.33 6.94 18.65
CA ARG A 491 -45.41 7.12 17.51
C ARG A 491 -44.38 6.01 17.47
N LYS A 492 -44.55 5.04 16.56
CA LYS A 492 -43.69 3.86 16.42
C LYS A 492 -42.25 4.15 15.95
N ASN A 493 -41.97 5.37 15.50
CA ASN A 493 -40.64 5.80 15.06
C ASN A 493 -39.81 6.48 16.16
N LEU A 494 -40.32 6.52 17.40
CA LEU A 494 -39.56 7.01 18.54
C LEU A 494 -38.66 5.91 19.09
N SER A 495 -37.44 6.30 19.44
CA SER A 495 -36.47 5.46 20.11
C SER A 495 -35.97 6.16 21.36
N ALA A 496 -35.75 5.39 22.41
CA ALA A 496 -35.05 5.83 23.61
C ALA A 496 -33.90 4.87 23.88
N GLY A 497 -32.84 5.37 24.52
CA GLY A 497 -31.65 4.58 24.73
C GLY A 497 -30.77 5.18 25.82
N ARG A 498 -29.97 4.32 26.43
CA ARG A 498 -29.16 4.65 27.61
C ARG A 498 -28.32 5.93 27.47
N ALA A 499 -27.69 6.16 26.32
CA ALA A 499 -26.88 7.35 26.07
C ALA A 499 -27.65 8.48 25.35
N GLN A 500 -28.59 8.13 24.46
CA GLN A 500 -29.37 9.10 23.70
C GLN A 500 -30.27 9.94 24.62
N THR A 501 -30.91 9.30 25.60
CA THR A 501 -31.87 9.96 26.49
C THR A 501 -31.20 11.01 27.41
N PRO A 502 -30.08 10.72 28.11
CA PRO A 502 -29.39 11.74 28.91
C PRO A 502 -28.81 12.88 28.08
N VAL A 503 -28.25 12.59 26.90
CA VAL A 503 -27.68 13.63 26.02
C VAL A 503 -28.77 14.58 25.51
N LEU A 504 -29.94 14.05 25.15
CA LEU A 504 -31.08 14.89 24.80
C LEU A 504 -31.53 15.75 25.98
N GLY A 505 -31.54 15.19 27.20
CA GLY A 505 -31.79 15.94 28.44
C GLY A 505 -30.83 17.12 28.61
N TRP A 506 -29.52 16.90 28.47
CA TRP A 506 -28.54 17.99 28.56
C TRP A 506 -28.72 19.08 27.51
N ILE A 507 -29.20 18.74 26.32
CA ILE A 507 -29.49 19.75 25.28
C ILE A 507 -30.70 20.59 25.71
N ILE A 508 -31.76 19.95 26.22
CA ILE A 508 -32.96 20.63 26.72
C ILE A 508 -32.58 21.56 27.89
N ASP A 509 -31.88 21.03 28.89
CA ASP A 509 -31.42 21.78 30.08
C ASP A 509 -30.48 22.93 29.72
N ARG A 510 -29.79 22.85 28.58
CA ARG A 510 -28.92 23.92 28.07
C ARG A 510 -29.70 25.02 27.37
N THR A 511 -30.85 24.70 26.81
CA THR A 511 -31.72 25.65 26.08
C THR A 511 -32.76 26.33 26.97
N GLU A 512 -33.04 25.76 28.14
CA GLU A 512 -33.70 26.45 29.26
C GLU A 512 -32.72 27.39 29.96
#